data_AF-A0A355CME2-F1
#
_entry.id   AF-A0A355CME2-F1
#
_cell.length_a   1.000
_cell.length_b   1.000
_cell.length_c   1.000
_cell.angle_alpha   90.00
_cell.angle_beta   90.00
_cell.angle_gamma   90.00
#
_symmetry.space_group_name_H-M   'P 1'
#
loop_
_entity.id
_entity.type
_entity.pdbx_description
1 polymer ?
#
loop_
_entity_poly.entity_id
_entity_poly.type
_entity_poly.pdbx_seq_one_letter_code
_entity_poly.pdbx_strand_id
1 'polypeptide(L)' 'MSSINTGIEWCDRTWNPTTGCDKVSPGCTHCYAEAITKRFHTNFPNGFTLT' A
#
# COMPACT_ATOMS: atom_id res chain seq x y z
N MET A 1 5.30 -20.93 5.48
CA MET A 1 5.61 -19.93 6.53
C MET A 1 4.53 -18.87 6.54
N SER A 2 3.63 -18.85 7.52
CA SER A 2 2.87 -17.64 7.85
C SER A 2 3.36 -17.20 9.22
N SER A 3 4.13 -16.11 9.27
CA SER A 3 4.56 -15.52 10.53
C SER A 3 3.31 -14.93 11.19
N ILE A 4 2.82 -15.59 12.23
CA ILE A 4 1.67 -15.14 13.04
C ILE A 4 1.97 -13.91 13.90
N ASN A 5 3.22 -13.43 13.88
CA ASN A 5 3.66 -12.22 14.57
C ASN A 5 4.29 -11.25 13.58
N THR A 6 3.88 -9.99 13.64
CA THR A 6 4.57 -8.91 12.93
C THR A 6 5.87 -8.56 13.66
N GLY A 7 6.73 -7.76 13.03
CA GLY A 7 7.92 -7.21 13.72
C GLY A 7 7.59 -6.14 14.77
N ILE A 8 6.31 -5.81 14.96
CA ILE A 8 5.84 -4.83 15.95
C ILE A 8 5.39 -5.62 17.18
N GLU A 9 6.09 -5.42 18.29
CA GLU A 9 5.99 -6.20 19.55
C GLU A 9 4.57 -6.33 20.12
N TRP A 10 3.70 -5.35 19.86
CA TRP A 10 2.33 -5.30 20.36
C TRP A 10 1.26 -5.67 19.31
N CYS A 11 1.64 -6.02 18.09
CA CYS A 11 0.71 -6.19 16.98
C CYS A 11 0.84 -7.55 16.29
N ASP A 12 -0.23 -8.34 16.35
CA ASP A 12 -0.28 -9.66 15.70
C ASP A 12 -0.34 -9.56 14.17
N ARG A 13 -0.97 -8.51 13.63
CA ARG A 13 -1.16 -8.33 12.17
C ARG A 13 -1.22 -6.86 11.77
N THR A 14 -0.53 -6.51 10.69
CA THR A 14 -0.71 -5.23 10.00
C THR A 14 -1.54 -5.43 8.74
N TRP A 15 -2.45 -4.50 8.50
CA TRP A 15 -3.19 -4.42 7.25
C TRP A 15 -3.36 -2.95 6.86
N ASN A 16 -3.39 -2.68 5.56
CA ASN A 16 -3.65 -1.35 5.03
C ASN A 16 -5.11 -1.26 4.59
N PRO A 17 -5.97 -0.44 5.22
CA PRO A 17 -7.40 -0.40 4.93
C PRO A 17 -7.75 0.27 3.59
N THR A 18 -6.83 1.03 3.01
CA THR A 18 -7.06 1.79 1.77
C THR A 18 -5.83 1.72 0.88
N THR A 19 -6.02 1.57 -0.42
CA THR A 19 -4.93 1.68 -1.40
C THR A 19 -5.26 2.80 -2.38
N GLY A 20 -4.30 3.67 -2.67
CA GLY A 20 -4.47 4.80 -3.58
C GLY A 20 -4.67 6.15 -2.87
N CYS A 21 -4.55 7.23 -3.64
CA CYS A 21 -4.93 8.57 -3.22
C CYS A 21 -5.24 9.50 -4.42
N ASP A 22 -6.01 10.55 -4.19
CA ASP A 22 -6.22 11.61 -5.17
C ASP A 22 -5.00 12.54 -5.25
N LYS A 23 -4.56 12.85 -6.47
CA LYS A 23 -3.40 13.71 -6.71
C LYS A 23 -3.78 15.19 -6.61
N VAL A 24 -3.71 15.75 -5.40
CA VAL A 24 -4.14 17.13 -5.12
C VAL A 24 -3.06 18.19 -5.32
N SER A 25 -1.78 17.81 -5.39
CA SER A 25 -0.67 18.78 -5.49
C SER A 25 0.55 18.24 -6.26
N PRO A 26 1.49 19.10 -6.68
CA PRO A 26 2.74 18.68 -7.33
C PRO A 26 3.60 17.73 -6.49
N GLY A 27 3.42 17.72 -5.17
CA GLY A 27 4.10 16.78 -4.26
C GLY A 27 3.75 15.31 -4.50
N CYS A 28 2.64 15.02 -5.19
CA CYS A 28 2.23 13.65 -5.51
C CYS A 28 3.09 12.98 -6.60
N THR A 29 3.96 13.73 -7.29
CA THR A 29 4.72 13.24 -8.45
C THR A 29 5.66 12.07 -8.13
N HIS A 30 6.16 11.99 -6.89
CA HIS A 30 7.10 10.95 -6.44
C HIS A 30 6.52 10.09 -5.31
N CYS A 31 5.25 9.73 -5.40
CA CYS A 31 4.60 8.87 -4.42
C CYS A 31 5.17 7.45 -4.45
N TYR A 32 5.75 6.99 -3.33
CA TYR A 32 6.27 5.63 -3.20
C TYR A 32 5.15 4.57 -3.35
N ALA A 33 3.94 4.87 -2.86
CA ALA A 33 2.83 3.94 -2.88
C ALA A 33 2.34 3.67 -4.32
N GLU A 34 2.34 4.69 -5.19
CA GLU A 34 2.02 4.52 -6.62
C GLU A 34 3.05 3.63 -7.34
N ALA A 35 4.32 3.77 -6.99
CA ALA A 35 5.38 2.93 -7.56
C ALA A 35 5.22 1.45 -7.12
N ILE A 36 4.86 1.21 -5.86
CA ILE A 36 4.58 -0.14 -5.33
C ILE A 36 3.39 -0.77 -6.07
N THR A 37 2.30 -0.04 -6.28
CA THR A 37 1.13 -0.58 -6.98
C THR A 37 1.44 -0.92 -8.44
N LYS A 38 2.31 -0.14 -9.10
CA LYS A 38 2.80 -0.44 -10.46
C LYS A 38 3.69 -1.68 -10.49
N ARG A 39 4.56 -1.85 -9.49
CA ARG A 39 5.49 -2.98 -9.38
C ARG A 39 4.75 -4.29 -9.08
N PHE A 40 3.72 -4.25 -8.24
CA PHE A 40 3.00 -5.43 -7.76
C PHE A 40 1.54 -5.46 -8.26
N HIS A 41 1.35 -5.27 -9.56
CA HIS A 41 0.02 -5.22 -10.20
C HIS A 41 -0.89 -6.41 -9.87
N THR A 42 -0.34 -7.61 -9.64
CA THR A 42 -1.12 -8.80 -9.25
C THR A 42 -1.74 -8.69 -7.86
N ASN A 43 -1.07 -8.00 -6.93
CA ASN A 43 -1.58 -7.78 -5.57
C ASN A 43 -2.53 -6.57 -5.49
N PHE A 44 -2.46 -5.68 -6.47
CA PHE A 44 -3.25 -4.44 -6.54
C PHE A 44 -4.03 -4.40 -7.86
N PRO A 45 -5.14 -5.15 -7.99
CA PRO A 45 -5.89 -5.24 -9.24
C PRO A 45 -6.45 -3.89 -9.73
N ASN A 46 -6.76 -2.98 -8.80
CA ASN A 46 -7.24 -1.62 -9.10
C ASN A 46 -6.11 -0.58 -9.19
N GLY A 47 -4.85 -1.02 -9.08
CA GLY A 47 -3.66 -0.17 -9.12
C GLY A 47 -3.61 0.83 -7.97
N PHE A 48 -3.41 2.12 -8.30
CA PHE A 48 -3.37 3.23 -7.34
C PHE A 48 -4.69 4.01 -7.25
N THR A 49 -5.76 3.49 -7.85
CA THR A 49 -7.10 4.07 -7.76
C THR A 49 -7.62 3.88 -6.34
N LEU A 50 -8.18 4.94 -5.74
CA LEU A 50 -8.68 4.93 -4.36
C LEU A 50 -9.84 3.92 -4.23
N THR A 51 -9.61 2.86 -3.46
CA THR A 51 -10.60 1.83 -3.11
C THR A 51 -11.05 1.94 -1.67
#